data_AF-A0A1M6J906-F1
#
_entry.id   AF-A0A1M6J906-F1
#
_cell.length_a   1.000
_cell.length_b   1.000
_cell.length_c   1.000
_cell.angle_alpha   90.00
_cell.angle_beta   90.00
_cell.angle_gamma   90.00
#
_symmetry.space_group_name_H-M   'P 1'
#
loop_
_entity.id
_entity.type
_entity.pdbx_description
1 polymer ?
#
loop_
_entity_poly.entity_id
_entity_poly.type
_entity_poly.pdbx_seq_one_letter_code
_entity_poly.pdbx_strand_id
1 'polypeptide(L)'
;MTIKTFGALAIAAAATFFSAPTAEAEITLSSKSEAPADLGQNLNTLLGTDAPQVTTARAATLNGLFIKRRPAAAVPSLEYTEAFLAELPAVKGDAQWQCLTEALYFEARGESVRGLFAVAEVILNRVDSSAFPGTVCGVVNQGTGRKYQCQFTYTCDGLSEVVHEPRA
;
A
#
# COMPACT_ATOMS: atom_id res chain seq x y z
N MET A 1 -23.08 -41.26 -68.95
CA MET A 1 -22.41 -41.56 -67.67
C MET A 1 -21.71 -40.28 -67.23
N THR A 2 -22.29 -39.66 -66.18
CA THR A 2 -21.80 -38.65 -65.21
C THR A 2 -20.39 -38.06 -65.44
N ILE A 3 -20.14 -36.75 -65.50
CA ILE A 3 -20.03 -35.75 -64.39
C ILE A 3 -19.84 -34.35 -65.03
N LYS A 4 -20.76 -33.39 -64.86
CA LYS A 4 -20.71 -32.15 -64.03
C LYS A 4 -19.37 -31.39 -64.03
N THR A 5 -19.38 -30.11 -64.47
CA THR A 5 -19.27 -28.90 -63.60
C THR A 5 -19.24 -27.62 -64.46
N PHE A 6 -20.25 -26.76 -64.30
CA PHE A 6 -20.30 -25.40 -64.84
C PHE A 6 -19.69 -24.42 -63.82
N GLY A 7 -18.90 -23.49 -64.33
CA GLY A 7 -18.16 -22.48 -63.56
C GLY A 7 -19.03 -21.41 -62.92
N ALA A 8 -18.68 -21.12 -61.67
CA ALA A 8 -18.84 -19.92 -60.87
C ALA A 8 -19.86 -18.85 -61.32
N LEU A 9 -21.02 -18.84 -60.66
CA LEU A 9 -21.87 -17.67 -60.51
C LEU A 9 -21.37 -16.89 -59.28
N ALA A 10 -20.90 -15.66 -59.49
CA ALA A 10 -20.50 -14.76 -58.42
C ALA A 10 -21.75 -14.25 -57.67
N ILE A 11 -21.97 -14.75 -56.45
CA ILE A 11 -22.97 -14.22 -55.52
C ILE A 11 -22.25 -13.18 -54.67
N ALA A 12 -22.64 -11.91 -54.83
CA ALA A 12 -22.26 -10.84 -53.92
C ALA A 12 -22.89 -11.09 -52.54
N ALA A 13 -22.12 -11.65 -51.61
CA ALA A 13 -22.51 -11.73 -50.21
C ALA A 13 -22.34 -10.34 -49.60
N ALA A 14 -23.45 -9.62 -49.40
CA ALA A 14 -23.48 -8.44 -48.55
C ALA A 14 -23.23 -8.89 -47.10
N ALA A 15 -21.99 -8.75 -46.63
CA ALA A 15 -21.64 -8.94 -45.24
C ALA A 15 -22.29 -7.82 -44.42
N THR A 16 -23.43 -8.11 -43.81
CA THR A 16 -24.00 -7.26 -42.75
C THR A 16 -23.08 -7.35 -41.54
N PHE A 17 -22.21 -6.35 -41.37
CA PHE A 17 -21.41 -6.17 -40.17
C PHE A 17 -22.37 -5.84 -39.01
N PHE A 18 -22.61 -6.82 -38.14
CA PHE A 18 -23.25 -6.57 -36.85
C PHE A 18 -22.16 -6.11 -35.90
N SER A 19 -22.03 -4.79 -35.72
CA SER A 19 -21.09 -4.22 -34.76
C SER A 19 -21.57 -4.56 -33.34
N ALA A 20 -20.88 -5.46 -32.66
CA ALA A 20 -21.03 -5.63 -31.22
C ALA A 20 -20.52 -4.36 -30.51
N PRO A 21 -21.19 -3.86 -29.46
CA PRO A 21 -20.65 -2.75 -28.69
C PRO A 21 -19.40 -3.26 -27.96
N THR A 22 -18.27 -2.60 -28.19
CA THR A 22 -17.10 -2.72 -27.33
C THR A 22 -17.48 -2.14 -25.97
N ALA A 23 -17.69 -3.01 -24.98
CA ALA A 23 -17.77 -2.59 -23.60
C ALA A 23 -16.37 -2.10 -23.20
N GLU A 24 -16.17 -0.78 -23.25
CA GLU A 24 -15.03 -0.15 -22.60
C GLU A 24 -15.26 -0.27 -21.08
N ALA A 25 -14.53 -1.20 -20.45
CA ALA A 25 -14.36 -1.17 -19.01
C ALA A 25 -13.46 0.03 -18.70
N GLU A 26 -14.05 1.19 -18.48
CA GLU A 26 -13.33 2.33 -17.93
C GLU A 26 -12.94 1.98 -16.49
N ILE A 27 -11.68 1.61 -16.29
CA ILE A 27 -11.05 1.63 -14.97
C ILE A 27 -11.00 3.09 -14.58
N THR A 28 -12.00 3.55 -13.85
CA THR A 28 -12.02 4.88 -13.26
C THR A 28 -10.95 4.91 -12.17
N LEU A 29 -9.74 5.31 -12.57
CA LEU A 29 -8.66 5.65 -11.66
C LEU A 29 -9.18 6.79 -10.77
N SER A 30 -9.29 6.54 -9.47
CA SER A 30 -9.68 7.54 -8.48
C SER A 30 -8.63 8.65 -8.45
N SER A 31 -8.83 9.64 -9.32
CA SER A 31 -8.10 10.89 -9.33
C SER A 31 -8.45 11.64 -8.06
N LYS A 32 -7.42 11.88 -7.23
CA LYS A 32 -7.22 13.11 -6.47
C LYS A 32 -8.46 13.60 -5.71
N SER A 33 -8.54 13.27 -4.43
CA SER A 33 -9.46 13.92 -3.50
C SER A 33 -9.10 15.40 -3.32
N GLU A 34 -9.53 16.21 -4.28
CA GLU A 34 -9.85 17.60 -4.03
C GLU A 34 -10.83 17.63 -2.85
N ALA A 35 -10.53 18.49 -1.87
CA ALA A 35 -11.19 18.51 -0.58
C ALA A 35 -12.71 18.42 -0.74
N PRO A 36 -13.42 17.52 -0.03
CA PRO A 36 -14.87 17.57 -0.05
C PRO A 36 -15.26 18.85 0.70
N ALA A 37 -15.60 19.89 -0.06
CA ALA A 37 -16.51 20.92 0.39
C ALA A 37 -17.93 20.34 0.54
N ASP A 38 -18.07 19.20 1.22
CA ASP A 38 -19.33 18.70 1.78
C ASP A 38 -19.06 17.48 2.69
N LEU A 39 -18.46 17.72 3.85
CA LEU A 39 -18.36 16.71 4.91
C LEU A 39 -19.75 16.34 5.48
N GLY A 40 -20.76 17.20 5.32
CA GLY A 40 -22.11 16.99 5.83
C GLY A 40 -22.87 15.90 5.07
N GLN A 41 -22.82 15.94 3.73
CA GLN A 41 -23.50 14.93 2.92
C GLN A 41 -22.83 13.56 2.98
N ASN A 42 -21.50 13.53 3.04
CA ASN A 42 -20.75 12.27 3.12
C ASN A 42 -20.90 11.58 4.50
N LEU A 43 -21.13 12.34 5.56
CA LEU A 43 -21.26 11.78 6.91
C LEU A 43 -22.55 10.97 7.08
N ASN A 44 -23.66 11.42 6.48
CA ASN A 44 -24.92 10.68 6.50
C ASN A 44 -24.84 9.37 5.69
N THR A 45 -24.05 9.36 4.60
CA THR A 45 -23.78 8.15 3.82
C THR A 45 -22.91 7.15 4.57
N LEU A 46 -21.95 7.61 5.39
CA LEU A 46 -21.04 6.76 6.15
C LEU A 46 -21.65 6.21 7.45
N LEU A 47 -22.53 6.96 8.11
CA LEU A 47 -23.13 6.56 9.39
C LEU A 47 -24.43 5.74 9.23
N GLY A 48 -25.01 5.71 8.03
CA GLY A 48 -26.29 5.05 7.76
C GLY A 48 -27.50 5.84 8.26
N THR A 49 -28.69 5.50 7.74
CA THR A 49 -29.94 6.21 8.01
C THR A 49 -30.44 6.10 9.46
N ASP A 50 -29.87 5.15 10.21
CA ASP A 50 -30.22 4.87 11.61
C ASP A 50 -29.25 5.51 12.60
N ALA A 51 -28.28 6.29 12.10
CA ALA A 51 -27.35 7.01 12.95
C ALA A 51 -28.12 8.00 13.85
N PRO A 52 -27.88 7.99 15.17
CA PRO A 52 -28.48 8.98 16.05
C PRO A 52 -28.07 10.37 15.55
N GLN A 53 -29.06 11.25 15.33
CA GLN A 53 -28.89 12.60 14.81
C GLN A 53 -27.68 13.26 15.49
N VAL A 54 -26.59 13.41 14.74
CA VAL A 54 -25.40 14.10 15.22
C VAL A 54 -25.82 15.56 15.35
N THR A 55 -26.18 15.97 16.55
CA THR A 55 -26.57 17.36 16.82
C THR A 55 -25.42 18.26 16.39
N THR A 56 -25.72 19.41 15.81
CA THR A 56 -24.73 20.36 15.28
C THR A 56 -23.67 20.74 16.34
N ALA A 57 -24.03 20.70 17.62
CA ALA A 57 -23.11 20.86 18.75
C ALA A 57 -22.06 19.73 18.87
N ARG A 58 -22.45 18.47 18.63
CA ARG A 58 -21.50 17.33 18.56
C ARG A 58 -20.71 17.31 17.26
N ALA A 59 -21.31 17.74 16.15
CA ALA A 59 -20.60 17.88 14.88
C ALA A 59 -19.44 18.89 14.98
N ALA A 60 -19.64 20.01 15.69
CA ALA A 60 -18.58 20.98 15.97
C ALA A 60 -17.45 20.38 16.82
N THR A 61 -17.79 19.58 17.84
CA THR A 61 -16.80 18.85 18.65
C THR A 61 -16.02 17.83 17.84
N LEU A 62 -16.70 17.08 16.94
CA LEU A 62 -16.06 16.13 16.02
C LEU A 62 -15.14 16.86 15.03
N ASN A 63 -15.56 18.01 14.49
CA ASN A 63 -14.69 18.85 13.66
C ASN A 63 -13.42 19.29 14.40
N GLY A 64 -13.53 19.56 15.71
CA GLY A 64 -12.40 19.89 16.58
C GLY A 64 -11.48 18.70 16.87
N LEU A 65 -12.00 17.46 16.85
CA LEU A 65 -11.23 16.23 16.98
C LEU A 65 -10.49 15.85 15.69
N PHE A 66 -11.03 16.21 14.51
CA PHE A 66 -10.51 15.74 13.22
C PHE A 66 -9.56 16.67 12.48
N ILE A 67 -9.35 17.94 12.89
CA ILE A 67 -8.44 18.83 12.13
C ILE A 67 -7.62 19.75 13.06
N LYS A 68 -6.57 19.19 13.68
CA LYS A 68 -5.24 19.81 13.53
C LYS A 68 -4.47 18.93 12.55
N ARG A 69 -4.85 19.00 11.27
CA ARG A 69 -4.04 18.40 10.22
C ARG A 69 -2.70 19.12 10.28
N ARG A 70 -1.67 18.46 10.83
CA ARG A 70 -0.29 18.94 10.67
C ARG A 70 -0.14 19.19 9.17
N PRO A 71 0.21 20.40 8.72
CA PRO A 71 0.38 20.64 7.29
C PRO A 71 1.30 19.53 6.81
N ALA A 72 0.85 18.76 5.81
CA ALA A 72 1.69 17.75 5.21
C ALA A 72 2.89 18.54 4.71
N ALA A 73 4.04 18.38 5.39
CA ALA A 73 5.28 18.91 4.87
C ALA A 73 5.39 18.37 3.45
N ALA A 74 5.78 19.23 2.51
CA ALA A 74 6.01 18.79 1.14
C ALA A 74 7.03 17.65 1.21
N VAL A 75 6.55 16.41 1.04
CA VAL A 75 7.44 15.25 0.99
C VAL A 75 8.15 15.39 -0.34
N PRO A 76 9.48 15.58 -0.36
CA PRO A 76 10.21 15.62 -1.62
C PRO A 76 9.87 14.36 -2.41
N SER A 77 9.63 14.50 -3.71
CA SER A 77 9.39 13.37 -4.60
C SER A 77 10.69 12.57 -4.72
N LEU A 78 10.90 11.65 -3.80
CA LEU A 78 11.99 10.69 -3.87
C LEU A 78 11.53 9.53 -4.76
N GLU A 79 12.27 9.29 -5.84
CA GLU A 79 12.10 8.11 -6.67
C GLU A 79 12.66 6.89 -5.92
N TYR A 80 11.79 6.16 -5.25
CA TYR A 80 12.09 4.93 -4.51
C TYR A 80 12.43 3.79 -5.49
N THR A 81 13.63 3.83 -6.06
CA THR A 81 14.11 2.89 -7.08
C THR A 81 15.35 2.14 -6.63
N GLU A 82 15.55 0.94 -7.19
CA GLU A 82 16.75 0.14 -6.93
C GLU A 82 18.04 0.85 -7.37
N ALA A 83 17.96 1.62 -8.47
CA ALA A 83 19.07 2.42 -8.98
C ALA A 83 19.50 3.48 -7.95
N PHE A 84 18.53 4.18 -7.35
CA PHE A 84 18.81 5.13 -6.28
C PHE A 84 19.50 4.46 -5.07
N LEU A 85 19.01 3.28 -4.66
CA LEU A 85 19.64 2.53 -3.56
C LEU A 85 21.08 2.11 -3.87
N ALA A 86 21.35 1.68 -5.10
CA ALA A 86 22.67 1.24 -5.54
C ALA A 86 23.72 2.37 -5.57
N GLU A 87 23.28 3.64 -5.65
CA GLU A 87 24.15 4.81 -5.59
C GLU A 87 24.52 5.23 -4.16
N LEU A 88 23.77 4.76 -3.15
CA LEU A 88 24.05 5.09 -1.77
C LEU A 88 25.39 4.50 -1.32
N PRO A 89 26.18 5.23 -0.52
CA PRO A 89 27.44 4.72 -0.02
C PRO A 89 27.21 3.49 0.86
N ALA A 90 28.07 2.49 0.73
CA ALA A 90 28.05 1.35 1.63
C ALA A 90 28.33 1.80 3.07
N VAL A 91 27.37 1.58 3.96
CA VAL A 91 27.49 1.90 5.38
C VAL A 91 27.87 0.64 6.15
N LYS A 92 28.90 0.74 7.00
CA LYS A 92 29.15 -0.29 8.01
C LYS A 92 28.27 0.00 9.23
N GLY A 93 27.27 -0.85 9.43
CA GLY A 93 26.34 -0.75 10.53
C GLY A 93 26.90 -1.08 11.91
N ASP A 94 26.30 -0.47 12.93
CA ASP A 94 26.39 -0.90 14.33
C ASP A 94 25.29 -1.94 14.66
N ALA A 95 25.07 -2.20 15.96
CA ALA A 95 24.01 -3.13 16.39
C ALA A 95 22.59 -2.64 16.02
N GLN A 96 22.34 -1.33 16.02
CA GLN A 96 21.03 -0.78 15.65
C GLN A 96 20.78 -0.96 14.16
N TRP A 97 21.81 -0.75 13.34
CA TRP A 97 21.76 -1.04 11.91
C TRP A 97 21.47 -2.50 11.61
N GLN A 98 22.09 -3.44 12.36
CA GLN A 98 21.83 -4.87 12.21
C GLN A 98 20.36 -5.20 12.51
N CYS A 99 19.82 -4.72 13.63
CA CYS A 99 18.39 -4.90 13.95
C CYS A 99 17.46 -4.33 12.86
N LEU A 100 17.80 -3.16 12.29
CA LEU A 100 17.00 -2.57 11.21
C LEU A 100 17.06 -3.44 9.95
N THR A 101 18.26 -3.86 9.55
CA THR A 101 18.49 -4.65 8.34
C THR A 101 17.78 -6.00 8.44
N GLU A 102 17.90 -6.67 9.58
CA GLU A 102 17.22 -7.94 9.85
C GLU A 102 15.70 -7.79 9.80
N ALA A 103 15.15 -6.77 10.46
CA ALA A 103 13.71 -6.51 10.43
C ALA A 103 13.20 -6.23 9.01
N LEU A 104 13.93 -5.45 8.23
CA LEU A 104 13.56 -5.19 6.83
C LEU A 104 13.59 -6.46 5.98
N TYR A 105 14.58 -7.33 6.17
CA TYR A 105 14.64 -8.59 5.46
C TYR A 105 13.43 -9.48 5.79
N PHE A 106 13.10 -9.70 7.06
CA PHE A 106 12.02 -10.63 7.41
C PHE A 106 10.61 -10.08 7.18
N GLU A 107 10.42 -8.76 7.22
CA GLU A 107 9.10 -8.15 7.06
C GLU A 107 8.81 -7.68 5.63
N ALA A 108 9.85 -7.45 4.81
CA ALA A 108 9.67 -6.83 3.50
C ALA A 108 10.61 -7.38 2.40
N ARG A 109 11.30 -8.50 2.59
CA ARG A 109 11.97 -9.16 1.45
C ARG A 109 10.97 -9.49 0.34
N GLY A 110 11.35 -9.19 -0.90
CA GLY A 110 10.50 -9.40 -2.08
C GLY A 110 9.42 -8.33 -2.28
N GLU A 111 9.32 -7.34 -1.39
CA GLU A 111 8.51 -6.14 -1.62
C GLU A 111 9.21 -5.18 -2.59
N SER A 112 8.45 -4.23 -3.13
CA SER A 112 9.04 -3.09 -3.85
C SER A 112 9.94 -2.26 -2.93
N VAL A 113 10.88 -1.48 -3.50
CA VAL A 113 11.68 -0.49 -2.74
C VAL A 113 10.79 0.38 -1.85
N ARG A 114 9.62 0.82 -2.35
CA ARG A 114 8.67 1.59 -1.56
C ARG A 114 8.13 0.81 -0.34
N GLY A 115 7.94 -0.50 -0.46
CA GLY A 115 7.54 -1.37 0.65
C GLY A 115 8.62 -1.47 1.73
N LEU A 116 9.89 -1.63 1.33
CA LEU A 116 11.03 -1.60 2.25
C LEU A 116 11.09 -0.27 3.03
N PHE A 117 10.99 0.85 2.32
CA PHE A 117 10.94 2.17 2.96
C PHE A 117 9.75 2.33 3.89
N ALA A 118 8.58 1.80 3.53
CA ALA A 118 7.40 1.87 4.39
C ALA A 118 7.61 1.14 5.72
N VAL A 119 8.20 -0.06 5.71
CA VAL A 119 8.52 -0.78 6.95
C VAL A 119 9.60 -0.04 7.77
N ALA A 120 10.65 0.46 7.12
CA ALA A 120 11.70 1.25 7.78
C ALA A 120 11.11 2.48 8.48
N GLU A 121 10.22 3.20 7.78
CA GLU A 121 9.53 4.38 8.27
C GLU A 121 8.64 4.05 9.47
N VAL A 122 7.95 2.91 9.49
CA VAL A 122 7.17 2.48 10.67
C VAL A 122 8.08 2.24 11.88
N ILE A 123 9.25 1.61 11.68
CA ILE A 123 10.22 1.35 12.76
C ILE A 123 10.76 2.67 13.31
N LEU A 124 11.21 3.58 12.44
CA LEU A 124 11.79 4.86 12.86
C LEU A 124 10.76 5.79 13.48
N ASN A 125 9.52 5.82 12.97
CA ASN A 125 8.43 6.56 13.61
C ASN A 125 8.11 6.06 15.02
N ARG A 126 8.27 4.77 15.29
CA ARG A 126 8.16 4.22 16.64
C ARG A 126 9.32 4.71 17.51
N VAL A 127 10.56 4.63 17.03
CA VAL A 127 11.73 5.14 17.76
C VAL A 127 11.57 6.61 18.15
N ASP A 128 11.01 7.44 17.26
CA ASP A 128 10.78 8.86 17.49
C ASP A 128 9.61 9.16 18.44
N SER A 129 8.76 8.18 18.71
CA SER A 129 7.58 8.32 19.55
C SER A 129 7.87 7.89 20.99
N SER A 130 7.52 8.74 21.95
CA SER A 130 7.66 8.44 23.39
C SER A 130 6.81 7.26 23.87
N ALA A 131 5.89 6.75 23.05
CA ALA A 131 5.08 5.57 23.36
C ALA A 131 5.83 4.24 23.12
N PHE A 132 7.00 4.27 22.49
CA PHE A 132 7.79 3.09 22.14
C PHE A 132 9.23 3.23 22.65
N PRO A 133 10.03 2.14 22.64
CA PRO A 133 11.44 2.20 22.97
C PRO A 133 12.22 3.16 22.05
N GLY A 134 13.10 3.98 22.62
CA GLY A 134 13.89 4.98 21.88
C GLY A 134 15.09 4.41 21.12
N THR A 135 15.09 3.12 20.78
CA THR A 135 16.15 2.47 19.99
C THR A 135 15.54 1.49 19.00
N VAL A 136 16.16 1.32 17.83
CA VAL A 136 15.69 0.39 16.78
C VAL A 136 15.58 -1.02 17.33
N CYS A 137 16.64 -1.54 17.97
CA CYS A 137 16.60 -2.89 18.54
C CYS A 137 15.53 -3.03 19.62
N GLY A 138 15.27 -1.98 20.40
CA GLY A 138 14.19 -1.97 21.39
C GLY A 138 12.81 -2.08 20.75
N VAL A 139 12.58 -1.39 19.63
CA VAL A 139 11.33 -1.50 18.85
C VAL A 139 11.19 -2.88 18.20
N VAL A 140 12.25 -3.37 17.56
CA VAL A 140 12.26 -4.67 16.87
C VAL A 140 12.00 -5.83 17.83
N ASN A 141 12.65 -5.81 19.01
CA ASN A 141 12.52 -6.87 20.00
C ASN A 141 11.37 -6.65 21.02
N GLN A 142 10.47 -5.69 20.75
CA GLN A 142 9.37 -5.43 21.66
C GLN A 142 8.43 -6.65 21.76
N GLY A 143 8.10 -7.07 22.97
CA GLY A 143 7.20 -8.20 23.23
C GLY A 143 7.85 -9.58 23.07
N THR A 144 9.16 -9.64 22.85
CA THR A 144 9.92 -10.90 22.84
C THR A 144 9.86 -11.62 24.19
N GLY A 145 10.03 -12.95 24.18
CA GLY A 145 10.00 -13.81 25.37
C GLY A 145 8.75 -14.68 25.53
N ARG A 146 7.69 -14.43 24.75
CA ARG A 146 6.52 -15.33 24.63
C ARG A 146 6.20 -15.56 23.15
N LYS A 147 5.88 -16.80 22.80
CA LYS A 147 5.59 -17.19 21.42
C LYS A 147 4.42 -16.38 20.85
N TYR A 148 4.59 -15.79 19.67
CA TYR A 148 3.59 -14.98 18.95
C TYR A 148 3.05 -13.75 19.71
N GLN A 149 3.81 -13.19 20.67
CA GLN A 149 3.44 -11.98 21.41
C GLN A 149 4.37 -10.79 21.12
N CYS A 150 5.24 -10.93 20.13
CA CYS A 150 6.19 -9.92 19.72
C CYS A 150 5.59 -8.98 18.68
N GLN A 151 6.17 -7.79 18.60
CA GLN A 151 5.79 -6.78 17.63
C GLN A 151 6.14 -7.19 16.18
N PHE A 152 7.24 -7.93 16.02
CA PHE A 152 7.70 -8.49 14.74
C PHE A 152 7.78 -9.99 14.87
N THR A 153 6.94 -10.71 14.12
CA THR A 153 6.61 -12.13 14.42
C THR A 153 7.84 -13.04 14.36
N TYR A 154 8.78 -12.76 13.45
CA TYR A 154 10.02 -13.52 13.31
C TYR A 154 10.86 -13.55 14.60
N THR A 155 10.73 -12.53 15.47
CA THR A 155 11.48 -12.50 16.73
C THR A 155 10.93 -13.47 17.80
N CYS A 156 9.78 -14.10 17.59
CA CYS A 156 9.16 -14.98 18.57
C CYS A 156 8.30 -16.12 17.99
N ASP A 157 8.43 -16.47 16.72
CA ASP A 157 7.69 -17.58 16.10
C ASP A 157 8.31 -18.95 16.41
N GLY A 158 9.54 -18.96 16.91
CA GLY A 158 10.31 -20.15 17.28
C GLY A 158 11.00 -20.83 16.09
N LEU A 159 11.10 -20.15 14.95
CA LEU A 159 11.93 -20.55 13.82
C LEU A 159 13.35 -20.03 14.00
N SER A 160 14.27 -20.52 13.17
CA SER A 160 15.65 -20.04 13.13
C SER A 160 15.78 -18.93 12.11
N GLU A 161 16.26 -17.76 12.54
CA GLU A 161 16.50 -16.63 11.65
C GLU A 161 17.76 -16.86 10.81
N VAL A 162 17.55 -17.44 9.63
CA VAL A 162 18.62 -17.72 8.65
C VAL A 162 18.29 -17.03 7.34
N VAL A 163 19.16 -16.11 6.94
CA VAL A 163 19.10 -15.45 5.63
C VAL A 163 19.54 -16.44 4.57
N HIS A 164 18.58 -16.94 3.78
CA HIS A 164 18.85 -17.88 2.69
C HIS A 164 19.20 -17.18 1.37
N GLU A 165 18.88 -15.89 1.24
CA GLU A 165 19.21 -15.07 0.08
C GLU A 165 20.16 -13.93 0.46
N PRO A 166 21.47 -14.18 0.67
CA PRO A 166 22.41 -13.15 1.10
C PRO A 166 22.69 -12.05 0.05
N ARG A 167 22.03 -12.10 -1.12
CA ARG A 167 22.10 -11.07 -2.16
C ARG A 167 20.74 -10.42 -2.45
N ALA A 168 19.69 -10.77 -1.72
CA ALA A 168 18.38 -10.12 -1.83
C ALA A 168 18.39 -8.74 -1.16
#